data_AF-A0A1X0UEX3-F1
#
_entry.id   AF-A0A1X0UEX3-F1
#
_cell.length_a   1.000
_cell.length_b   1.000
_cell.length_c   1.000
_cell.angle_alpha   90.00
_cell.angle_beta   90.00
_cell.angle_gamma   90.00
#
_symmetry.space_group_name_H-M   'P 1'
#
loop_
_entity.id
_entity.type
_entity.pdbx_description
1 polymer ?
#
loop_
_entity_poly.entity_id
_entity_poly.type
_entity_poly.pdbx_seq_one_letter_code
_entity_poly.pdbx_strand_id
1 'polypeptide(L)'
;MLSVSFGDVEHIKPKSKFPDEVVKWSNLTLACQRCNNAKLDYYSDVESILNPYIDDPLDHLIFAGDLIYHKPGSVMGYTTVSQLKLSRLELVAARRRRLDLIATQLRNIEVAPNCEIASTLREMLLDDYKSGEFRNSVRSILSMHGFPATELDDSPVIV
;
A
#
# COMPACT_ATOMS: atom_id res chain seq x y z
N MET A 1 9.19 -17.48 -6.47
CA MET A 1 8.90 -17.87 -5.09
C MET A 1 8.36 -16.64 -4.37
N LEU A 2 7.04 -16.53 -4.21
CA LEU A 2 6.45 -15.49 -3.36
C LEU A 2 6.72 -15.94 -1.92
N SER A 3 7.81 -15.47 -1.32
CA SER A 3 8.06 -15.70 0.10
C SER A 3 6.98 -14.95 0.87
N VAL A 4 6.13 -15.66 1.60
CA VAL A 4 5.42 -15.09 2.75
C VAL A 4 6.51 -14.77 3.77
N SER A 5 7.11 -13.58 3.68
CA SER A 5 7.99 -13.09 4.72
C SER A 5 7.10 -12.42 5.75
N PHE A 6 7.19 -12.87 6.99
CA PHE A 6 6.78 -12.03 8.11
C PHE A 6 7.52 -10.69 7.96
N GLY A 7 6.86 -9.59 8.33
CA GLY A 7 7.52 -8.28 8.30
C GLY A 7 8.77 -8.30 9.19
N ASP A 8 9.80 -7.59 8.75
CA ASP A 8 11.01 -7.36 9.52
C ASP A 8 10.87 -6.06 10.32
N VAL A 9 11.51 -6.03 11.49
CA VAL A 9 11.73 -4.76 12.20
C VAL A 9 12.67 -3.89 11.37
N GLU A 10 12.20 -2.71 11.00
CA GLU A 10 12.91 -1.71 10.21
C GLU A 10 13.20 -0.48 11.05
N HIS A 11 14.39 0.10 10.90
CA HIS A 11 14.82 1.29 11.61
C HIS A 11 14.66 2.54 10.74
N ILE A 12 13.88 3.53 11.18
CA ILE A 12 13.77 4.81 10.47
C ILE A 12 15.17 5.42 10.32
N LYS A 13 15.88 5.60 11.43
CA LYS A 13 17.30 5.93 11.54
C LYS A 13 18.12 4.64 11.59
N PRO A 14 18.89 4.32 10.54
CA PRO A 14 19.54 3.02 10.39
C PRO A 14 20.63 2.80 11.44
N LYS A 15 20.69 1.57 11.95
CA LYS A 15 21.64 1.13 12.98
C LYS A 15 23.11 1.41 12.65
N SER A 16 23.49 1.41 11.37
CA SER A 16 24.86 1.67 10.93
C SER A 16 25.30 3.12 11.11
N LYS A 17 24.34 4.07 11.12
CA LYS A 17 24.58 5.51 11.26
C LYS A 17 24.19 6.02 12.64
N PHE A 18 23.23 5.36 13.29
CA PHE A 18 22.65 5.77 14.57
C PHE A 18 22.58 4.60 15.56
N PRO A 19 23.72 4.09 16.07
CA PRO A 19 23.75 2.93 16.96
C PRO A 19 22.97 3.16 18.27
N ASP A 20 22.90 4.40 18.75
CA ASP A 20 22.19 4.76 19.98
C ASP A 20 20.66 4.81 19.82
N GLU A 21 20.15 4.73 18.59
CA GLU A 21 18.72 4.78 18.26
C GLU A 21 18.11 3.39 18.04
N VAL A 22 18.91 2.32 18.11
CA VAL A 22 18.52 0.97 17.67
C VAL A 22 17.38 0.36 18.49
N VAL A 23 17.29 0.69 19.78
CA VAL A 23 16.29 0.14 20.71
C VAL A 23 15.13 1.11 20.99
N LYS A 24 15.12 2.30 20.39
CA LYS A 24 14.07 3.28 20.63
C LYS A 24 12.84 2.92 19.82
N TRP A 25 11.72 2.67 20.48
CA TRP A 25 10.45 2.32 19.84
C TRP A 25 9.99 3.31 18.77
N SER A 26 10.22 4.61 18.99
CA SER A 26 9.92 5.67 18.01
C SER A 26 10.77 5.60 16.73
N ASN A 27 11.82 4.77 16.72
CA ASN A 27 12.70 4.55 15.58
C ASN A 27 12.40 3.21 14.87
N LEU A 28 11.46 2.40 15.37
CA LEU A 28 11.16 1.07 14.84
C LEU A 28 9.85 1.10 14.06
N THR A 29 9.84 0.42 12.92
CA THR A 29 8.68 0.20 12.04
C THR A 29 8.61 -1.25 11.61
N LEU A 30 7.48 -1.66 11.05
CA LEU A 30 7.34 -2.94 10.36
C LEU A 30 7.48 -2.72 8.85
N ALA A 31 8.40 -3.44 8.21
CA ALA A 31 8.56 -3.40 6.77
C ALA A 31 8.75 -4.81 6.21
N CYS A 32 8.29 -5.05 4.97
CA CYS A 32 8.64 -6.31 4.32
C CYS A 32 10.14 -6.35 4.00
N GLN A 33 10.71 -7.55 3.96
CA GLN A 33 12.13 -7.76 3.72
C GLN A 33 12.66 -7.04 2.46
N ARG A 34 11.83 -6.96 1.41
CA ARG A 34 12.19 -6.31 0.14
C ARG A 34 12.29 -4.79 0.28
N CYS A 35 11.44 -4.16 1.08
CA CYS A 35 11.49 -2.73 1.33
C CYS A 35 12.64 -2.39 2.30
N ASN A 36 12.81 -3.17 3.36
CA ASN A 36 13.94 -3.05 4.30
C ASN A 36 15.29 -3.12 3.56
N ASN A 37 15.48 -4.16 2.74
CA ASN A 37 16.69 -4.31 1.90
C ASN A 37 16.82 -3.28 0.77
N ALA A 38 15.74 -2.59 0.38
CA ALA A 38 15.83 -1.51 -0.60
C ALA A 38 16.27 -0.20 0.06
N LYS A 39 15.78 0.07 1.27
CA LYS A 39 16.16 1.23 2.09
C LYS A 39 17.60 1.12 2.60
N LEU A 40 18.03 -0.07 3.07
CA LEU A 40 19.35 -0.27 3.69
C LEU A 40 19.64 0.78 4.77
N ASP A 41 20.73 1.52 4.61
CA ASP A 41 21.17 2.59 5.50
C ASP A 41 20.76 3.98 5.01
N TYR A 42 19.83 4.07 4.05
CA TYR A 42 19.32 5.37 3.61
C TYR A 42 18.62 6.09 4.76
N TYR A 43 19.01 7.35 4.96
CA TYR A 43 18.40 8.28 5.89
C TYR A 43 18.71 9.71 5.44
N SER A 44 17.71 10.58 5.47
CA SER A 44 17.82 12.01 5.18
C SER A 44 16.73 12.75 5.95
N ASP A 45 17.08 13.84 6.64
CA ASP A 45 16.11 14.71 7.30
C ASP A 45 15.34 15.60 6.30
N VAL A 46 15.91 15.82 5.10
CA VAL A 46 15.34 16.70 4.07
C VAL A 46 14.57 15.90 3.02
N GLU A 47 15.15 14.79 2.58
CA GLU A 47 14.58 13.89 1.58
C GLU A 47 14.18 12.58 2.27
N SER A 48 13.27 12.64 3.25
CA SER A 48 12.88 11.43 3.97
C SER A 48 12.04 10.47 3.12
N ILE A 49 11.95 9.22 3.57
CA ILE A 49 10.96 8.25 3.11
C ILE A 49 9.75 8.36 4.04
N LEU A 50 8.56 8.09 3.51
CA LEU A 50 7.31 8.03 4.30
C LEU A 50 7.45 7.11 5.51
N ASN A 51 7.07 7.62 6.67
CA ASN A 51 6.90 6.87 7.89
C ASN A 51 5.45 6.35 7.96
N PRO A 52 5.23 5.02 7.91
CA PRO A 52 3.89 4.43 7.82
C PRO A 52 3.00 4.69 9.04
N TYR A 53 3.55 5.24 10.15
CA TYR A 53 2.80 5.50 11.37
C TYR A 53 2.34 6.95 11.53
N ILE A 54 2.90 7.88 10.77
CA ILE A 54 2.59 9.32 10.92
C ILE A 54 2.26 10.00 9.59
N ASP A 55 2.76 9.48 8.47
CA ASP A 55 2.50 10.05 7.16
C ASP A 55 1.38 9.28 6.47
N ASP A 56 0.38 9.98 5.93
CA ASP A 56 -0.62 9.37 5.06
C ASP A 56 -0.01 9.17 3.66
N PRO A 57 0.10 7.91 3.16
CA PRO A 57 0.58 7.67 1.80
C PRO A 57 -0.22 8.41 0.73
N LEU A 58 -1.52 8.66 0.96
CA LEU A 58 -2.39 9.37 0.02
C LEU A 58 -2.05 10.85 -0.10
N ASP A 59 -1.32 11.44 0.85
CA ASP A 59 -0.84 12.82 0.74
C ASP A 59 0.36 12.94 -0.19
N HIS A 60 1.12 11.86 -0.37
CA HIS A 60 2.40 11.88 -1.07
C HIS A 60 2.44 11.03 -2.34
N LEU A 61 1.54 10.05 -2.47
CA LEU A 61 1.53 9.07 -3.55
C LEU A 61 0.22 9.12 -4.35
N ILE A 62 0.32 8.70 -5.61
CA ILE A 62 -0.80 8.47 -6.52
C ILE A 62 -0.82 6.99 -6.83
N PHE A 63 -1.94 6.35 -6.53
CA PHE A 63 -2.20 4.95 -6.85
C PHE A 63 -3.02 4.89 -8.14
N ALA A 64 -2.42 4.42 -9.23
CA ALA A 64 -3.03 4.31 -10.54
C ALA A 64 -3.07 2.83 -10.94
N GLY A 65 -4.05 2.09 -10.39
CA GLY A 65 -4.12 0.65 -10.54
C GLY A 65 -2.88 -0.03 -9.95
N ASP A 66 -2.14 -0.78 -10.78
CA ASP A 66 -0.93 -1.52 -10.41
C ASP A 66 0.33 -0.64 -10.36
N LEU A 67 0.21 0.62 -10.78
CA LEU A 67 1.30 1.60 -10.76
C LEU A 67 1.17 2.56 -9.58
N ILE A 68 2.31 2.96 -9.03
CA ILE A 68 2.41 3.97 -7.98
C ILE A 68 3.35 5.06 -8.46
N TYR A 69 2.88 6.30 -8.36
CA TYR A 69 3.65 7.51 -8.62
C TYR A 69 3.73 8.37 -7.37
N HIS A 70 4.67 9.29 -7.33
CA HIS A 70 4.63 10.35 -6.34
C HIS A 70 3.70 11.47 -6.81
N LYS A 71 3.12 12.23 -5.87
CA LYS A 71 2.42 13.47 -6.21
C LYS A 71 3.40 14.52 -6.72
N PRO A 72 3.01 15.38 -7.68
CA PRO A 72 3.79 16.54 -8.07
C PRO A 72 4.14 17.40 -6.84
N GLY A 73 5.40 17.83 -6.73
CA GLY A 73 5.90 18.61 -5.59
C GLY A 73 6.18 17.83 -4.30
N SER A 74 5.82 16.55 -4.21
CA SER A 74 6.11 15.71 -3.06
C SER A 74 7.51 15.08 -3.16
N VAL A 75 8.51 15.74 -2.57
CA VAL A 75 9.89 15.22 -2.47
C VAL A 75 9.90 13.89 -1.70
N MET A 76 9.21 13.82 -0.56
CA MET A 76 9.09 12.60 0.25
C MET A 76 8.46 11.44 -0.53
N GLY A 77 7.42 11.72 -1.34
CA GLY A 77 6.80 10.72 -2.20
C GLY A 77 7.76 10.21 -3.28
N TYR A 78 8.49 11.11 -3.93
CA TYR A 78 9.50 10.75 -4.93
C TYR A 78 10.59 9.86 -4.33
N THR A 79 11.15 10.29 -3.19
CA THR A 79 12.17 9.52 -2.47
C THR A 79 11.63 8.15 -2.06
N THR A 80 10.41 8.08 -1.54
CA THR A 80 9.80 6.81 -1.13
C THR A 80 9.67 5.83 -2.29
N VAL A 81 9.11 6.27 -3.42
CA VAL A 81 8.92 5.42 -4.60
C VAL A 81 10.27 4.94 -5.14
N SER A 82 11.25 5.83 -5.19
CA SER A 82 12.59 5.57 -5.72
C SER A 82 13.40 4.64 -4.81
N GLN A 83 13.59 5.01 -3.54
CA GLN A 83 14.41 4.28 -2.58
C GLN A 83 13.82 2.90 -2.25
N LEU A 84 12.51 2.80 -2.04
CA LEU A 84 11.85 1.51 -1.76
C LEU A 84 11.56 0.68 -3.02
N LYS A 85 11.88 1.22 -4.21
CA LYS A 85 11.68 0.57 -5.51
C LYS A 85 10.24 0.07 -5.67
N LEU A 86 9.27 0.96 -5.41
CA LEU A 86 7.83 0.60 -5.41
C LEU A 86 7.30 0.25 -6.82
N SER A 87 8.09 0.50 -7.86
CA SER A 87 7.80 0.19 -9.27
C SER A 87 8.58 -1.03 -9.80
N ARG A 88 9.20 -1.83 -8.93
CA ARG A 88 9.86 -3.08 -9.36
C ARG A 88 8.86 -4.04 -10.00
N LEU A 89 9.29 -4.73 -11.06
CA LEU A 89 8.43 -5.55 -11.92
C LEU A 89 7.58 -6.56 -11.13
N GLU A 90 8.18 -7.25 -10.16
CA GLU A 90 7.49 -8.25 -9.35
C GLU A 90 6.35 -7.66 -8.51
N LEU A 91 6.52 -6.44 -8.01
CA LEU A 91 5.52 -5.77 -7.18
C LEU A 91 4.37 -5.22 -8.03
N VAL A 92 4.68 -4.70 -9.22
CA VAL A 92 3.66 -4.32 -10.22
C VAL A 92 2.86 -5.54 -10.63
N ALA A 93 3.52 -6.66 -10.95
CA ALA A 93 2.84 -7.90 -11.30
C ALA A 93 1.97 -8.45 -10.14
N ALA A 94 2.42 -8.31 -8.89
CA ALA A 94 1.62 -8.71 -7.73
C ALA A 94 0.35 -7.86 -7.58
N ARG A 95 0.46 -6.52 -7.71
CA ARG A 95 -0.70 -5.63 -7.72
C ARG A 95 -1.63 -5.97 -8.87
N ARG A 96 -1.10 -6.19 -10.08
CA ARG A 96 -1.90 -6.54 -11.26
C ARG A 96 -2.74 -7.79 -11.02
N ARG A 97 -2.14 -8.85 -10.49
CA ARG A 97 -2.86 -10.09 -10.13
C ARG A 97 -4.00 -9.81 -9.14
N ARG A 98 -3.76 -8.98 -8.12
CA ARG A 98 -4.81 -8.59 -7.18
C ARG A 98 -5.95 -7.84 -7.87
N LEU A 99 -5.63 -6.89 -8.75
CA LEU A 99 -6.63 -6.09 -9.46
C LEU A 99 -7.43 -6.92 -10.47
N ASP A 100 -6.85 -7.95 -11.07
CA ASP A 100 -7.57 -8.88 -11.95
C ASP A 100 -8.63 -9.70 -11.19
N LEU A 101 -8.37 -10.05 -9.92
CA LEU A 101 -9.35 -10.70 -9.03
C LEU A 101 -10.50 -9.74 -8.70
N ILE A 102 -10.18 -8.51 -8.31
CA ILE A 102 -11.18 -7.46 -8.04
C ILE A 102 -12.03 -7.18 -9.29
N ALA A 103 -11.42 -7.08 -10.47
CA ALA A 103 -12.13 -6.88 -11.73
C ALA A 103 -13.09 -8.04 -12.04
N THR A 104 -12.75 -9.25 -11.64
CA THR A 104 -13.64 -10.42 -11.80
C THR A 104 -14.84 -10.33 -10.84
N GLN A 105 -14.63 -9.93 -9.60
CA GLN A 105 -15.72 -9.71 -8.64
C GLN A 105 -16.66 -8.58 -9.10
N LEU A 106 -16.12 -7.47 -9.60
CA LEU A 106 -16.89 -6.37 -10.18
C LEU A 106 -17.78 -6.85 -11.33
N ARG A 107 -17.22 -7.60 -12.29
CA ARG A 107 -18.02 -8.20 -13.37
C ARG A 107 -19.13 -9.11 -12.85
N ASN A 108 -18.86 -9.91 -11.82
CA ASN A 108 -19.87 -10.81 -11.24
C ASN A 108 -21.03 -10.03 -10.61
N ILE A 109 -20.76 -8.87 -10.00
CA ILE A 109 -21.79 -7.97 -9.48
C ILE A 109 -22.62 -7.40 -10.64
N GLU A 110 -21.97 -6.97 -11.72
CA GLU A 110 -22.63 -6.37 -12.89
C GLU A 110 -23.58 -7.34 -13.62
N VAL A 111 -23.24 -8.63 -13.69
CA VAL A 111 -24.05 -9.65 -14.38
C VAL A 111 -24.98 -10.45 -13.46
N ALA A 112 -25.08 -10.07 -12.19
CA ALA A 112 -25.87 -10.78 -11.20
C ALA A 112 -27.38 -10.81 -11.57
N PRO A 113 -28.08 -11.93 -11.34
CA PRO A 113 -29.44 -12.13 -11.86
C PRO A 113 -30.52 -11.34 -11.12
N ASN A 114 -30.26 -10.89 -9.89
CA ASN A 114 -31.17 -10.06 -9.10
C ASN A 114 -30.41 -9.15 -8.11
N CYS A 115 -31.11 -8.20 -7.48
CA CYS A 115 -30.50 -7.22 -6.57
C CYS A 115 -29.93 -7.84 -5.29
N GLU A 116 -30.51 -8.93 -4.78
CA GLU A 116 -30.08 -9.59 -3.53
C GLU A 116 -28.73 -10.30 -3.70
N ILE A 117 -28.52 -10.97 -4.83
CA ILE A 117 -27.22 -11.58 -5.14
C ILE A 117 -26.18 -10.48 -5.40
N ALA A 118 -26.55 -9.41 -6.11
CA ALA A 118 -25.67 -8.28 -6.36
C ALA A 118 -25.22 -7.59 -5.06
N SER A 119 -26.13 -7.39 -4.09
CA SER A 119 -25.80 -6.80 -2.80
C SER A 119 -24.87 -7.69 -2.00
N THR A 120 -25.15 -9.00 -1.95
CA THR A 120 -24.28 -9.98 -1.26
C THR A 120 -22.87 -9.99 -1.85
N LEU A 121 -22.74 -10.00 -3.18
CA LEU A 121 -21.43 -9.96 -3.85
C LEU A 121 -20.70 -8.65 -3.61
N ARG A 122 -21.43 -7.52 -3.52
CA ARG A 122 -20.86 -6.21 -3.18
C ARG A 122 -20.29 -6.20 -1.77
N GLU A 123 -21.01 -6.74 -0.79
CA GLU A 123 -20.54 -6.86 0.60
C GLU A 123 -19.27 -7.70 0.67
N MET A 124 -19.25 -8.87 0.00
CA MET A 124 -18.05 -9.72 -0.07
C MET A 124 -16.85 -9.01 -0.71
N LEU A 125 -17.07 -8.21 -1.76
CA LEU A 125 -16.01 -7.41 -2.39
C LEU A 125 -15.47 -6.34 -1.43
N LEU A 126 -16.34 -5.69 -0.65
CA LEU A 126 -15.92 -4.68 0.33
C LEU A 126 -15.14 -5.31 1.49
N ASP A 127 -15.54 -6.49 1.96
CA ASP A 127 -14.79 -7.23 2.97
C ASP A 127 -13.40 -7.64 2.45
N ASP A 128 -13.33 -8.19 1.24
CA ASP A 128 -12.07 -8.52 0.57
C ASP A 128 -11.19 -7.28 0.37
N TYR A 129 -11.77 -6.13 0.00
CA TYR A 129 -11.06 -4.85 -0.09
C TYR A 129 -10.45 -4.42 1.24
N LYS A 130 -11.21 -4.46 2.33
CA LYS A 130 -10.80 -3.99 3.65
C LYS A 130 -9.68 -4.82 4.28
N SER A 131 -9.75 -6.15 4.14
CA SER A 131 -8.73 -7.06 4.69
C SER A 131 -7.60 -7.39 3.72
N GLY A 132 -7.73 -7.02 2.45
CA GLY A 132 -6.85 -7.47 1.39
C GLY A 132 -5.58 -6.63 1.19
N GLU A 133 -4.61 -7.23 0.50
CA GLU A 133 -3.39 -6.54 0.10
C GLU A 133 -3.64 -5.47 -0.97
N PHE A 134 -2.71 -4.52 -1.07
CA PHE A 134 -2.71 -3.45 -2.06
C PHE A 134 -3.96 -2.58 -2.03
N ARG A 135 -4.51 -2.35 -0.83
CA ARG A 135 -5.77 -1.65 -0.60
C ARG A 135 -5.89 -0.32 -1.37
N ASN A 136 -4.88 0.55 -1.36
CA ASN A 136 -4.95 1.82 -2.10
C ASN A 136 -4.97 1.64 -3.63
N SER A 137 -4.34 0.58 -4.17
CA SER A 137 -4.47 0.22 -5.59
C SER A 137 -5.90 -0.26 -5.90
N VAL A 138 -6.49 -1.09 -5.03
CA VAL A 138 -7.88 -1.54 -5.17
C VAL A 138 -8.86 -0.37 -5.06
N ARG A 139 -8.67 0.50 -4.06
CA ARG A 139 -9.43 1.73 -3.84
C ARG A 139 -9.50 2.58 -5.10
N SER A 140 -8.38 2.70 -5.83
CA SER A 140 -8.33 3.48 -7.07
C SER A 140 -9.30 2.94 -8.13
N ILE A 141 -9.40 1.62 -8.29
CA ILE A 141 -10.33 0.97 -9.23
C ILE A 141 -11.77 1.06 -8.73
N LEU A 142 -12.03 0.75 -7.46
CA LEU A 142 -13.40 0.82 -6.92
C LEU A 142 -13.99 2.22 -7.04
N SER A 143 -13.19 3.26 -6.79
CA SER A 143 -13.61 4.65 -6.98
C SER A 143 -13.98 4.94 -8.43
N MET A 144 -13.23 4.42 -9.41
CA MET A 144 -13.54 4.55 -10.84
C MET A 144 -14.84 3.83 -11.24
N HIS A 145 -15.20 2.74 -10.53
CA HIS A 145 -16.45 2.01 -10.70
C HIS A 145 -17.61 2.56 -9.84
N GLY A 146 -17.47 3.76 -9.28
CA GLY A 146 -18.57 4.48 -8.62
C GLY A 146 -18.83 4.06 -7.17
N PHE A 147 -17.90 3.37 -6.51
CA PHE A 147 -18.00 3.13 -5.07
C PHE A 147 -17.76 4.46 -4.32
N PRO A 148 -18.65 4.86 -3.40
CA PRO A 148 -18.53 6.13 -2.71
C PRO A 148 -17.37 6.10 -1.71
N ALA A 149 -16.75 7.26 -1.48
CA ALA A 149 -15.64 7.39 -0.54
C ALA A 149 -16.02 6.89 0.88
N THR A 150 -17.27 7.03 1.30
CA THR A 150 -17.77 6.54 2.59
C THR A 150 -17.71 5.02 2.77
N GLU A 151 -17.70 4.25 1.66
CA GLU A 151 -17.54 2.79 1.70
C GLU A 151 -16.08 2.36 1.59
N LEU A 152 -15.22 3.25 1.06
CA LEU A 152 -13.80 3.00 0.83
C LEU A 152 -12.90 3.62 1.89
N ASP A 153 -13.47 4.44 2.78
CA ASP A 153 -12.78 5.07 3.89
C ASP A 153 -12.65 4.11 5.06
N ASP A 154 -11.39 3.83 5.41
CA ASP A 154 -11.02 3.12 6.62
C ASP A 154 -10.00 4.03 7.34
N SER A 155 -10.48 4.80 8.31
CA SER A 155 -9.61 5.34 9.37
C SER A 155 -8.73 4.21 9.93
N PRO A 156 -7.47 4.51 10.26
CA PRO A 156 -6.28 3.87 9.73
C PRO A 156 -6.17 2.37 10.03
N VAL A 157 -5.53 1.62 9.13
CA VAL A 157 -4.87 0.36 9.51
C VAL A 157 -3.67 0.76 10.35
N ILE A 158 -3.92 0.91 11.65
CA ILE A 158 -2.88 0.87 12.68
C ILE A 158 -2.59 -0.61 12.87
N VAL A 159 -1.58 -1.11 12.16
CA VAL A 159 -0.40 -1.88 12.62
C VAL A 159 0.43 -2.21 11.37
#